data_AF-A0A7R9DMK9-F1
#
_entry.id   AF-A0A7R9DMK9-F1
#
_cell.length_a   1.000
_cell.length_b   1.000
_cell.length_c   1.000
_cell.angle_alpha   90.00
_cell.angle_beta   90.00
_cell.angle_gamma   90.00
#
_symmetry.space_group_name_H-M   'P 1'
#
loop_
_entity.id
_entity.type
_entity.pdbx_description
1 polymer ?
#
loop_
_entity_poly.entity_id
_entity_poly.type
_entity_poly.pdbx_seq_one_letter_code
_entity_poly.pdbx_strand_id
1 'polypeptide(L)'
;MSSHPLLRRVLLNAPFRINWKVKPIPMSLEPFRGRRICQVIGWGPSNYDDGDEDPDEEVQKVVSVVAVDKYTCQHVFPKAGPELDKCLCIEPLDETNTACIADDGSAVICDEELVGLVRHEGGNVCW
;
A
#
# COMPACT_ATOMS: atom_id res chain seq x y z
N MET A 1 14.40 21.14 -1.78
CA MET A 1 13.29 20.16 -1.79
C MET A 1 13.62 19.16 -0.69
N SER A 2 12.82 19.13 0.37
CA SER A 2 13.12 18.33 1.57
C SER A 2 12.93 16.85 1.23
N SER A 3 14.02 16.07 1.21
CA SER A 3 13.95 14.63 0.97
C SER A 3 13.48 13.95 2.26
N HIS A 4 12.16 13.83 2.43
CA HIS A 4 11.62 12.98 3.48
C HIS A 4 11.90 11.51 3.12
N PRO A 5 12.33 10.67 4.09
CA PRO A 5 12.59 9.26 3.80
C PRO A 5 11.26 8.56 3.47
N LEU A 6 11.23 7.84 2.34
CA LEU A 6 10.05 7.08 1.85
C LEU A 6 9.62 5.95 2.81
N LEU A 7 10.53 5.49 3.66
CA LEU A 7 10.28 4.43 4.64
C LEU A 7 10.78 4.86 6.01
N ARG A 8 10.00 4.53 7.06
CA ARG A 8 10.35 4.77 8.45
C ARG A 8 10.21 3.48 9.24
N ARG A 9 11.23 3.15 10.04
CA ARG A 9 11.15 2.08 11.03
C ARG A 9 10.78 2.67 12.40
N VAL A 10 9.80 2.06 13.05
CA VAL A 10 9.40 2.41 14.42
C VAL A 10 9.92 1.34 15.37
N LEU A 11 10.72 1.76 16.37
CA LEU A 11 11.12 0.88 17.45
C LEU A 11 10.02 0.90 18.51
N LEU A 12 9.48 -0.27 18.83
CA LEU A 12 8.47 -0.41 19.88
C LEU A 12 9.14 -0.28 21.26
N ASN A 13 8.45 0.35 22.19
CA ASN A 13 8.92 0.48 23.57
C ASN A 13 8.96 -0.88 24.32
N ALA A 14 8.18 -1.86 23.84
CA ALA A 14 8.18 -3.23 24.33
C ALA A 14 7.86 -4.21 23.19
N PRO A 15 8.36 -5.45 23.23
CA PRO A 15 8.06 -6.46 22.22
C PRO A 15 6.59 -6.91 22.28
N PHE A 16 5.99 -7.17 21.13
CA PHE A 16 4.68 -7.80 21.06
C PHE A 16 4.73 -9.26 21.52
N ARG A 17 3.63 -9.73 22.13
CA ARG A 17 3.42 -11.16 22.40
C ARG A 17 2.86 -11.82 21.14
N ILE A 18 3.72 -12.53 20.41
CA ILE A 18 3.32 -13.30 19.22
C ILE A 18 2.30 -14.36 19.60
N ASN A 19 1.21 -14.42 18.82
CA ASN A 19 0.11 -15.36 19.02
C ASN A 19 -0.63 -15.58 17.68
N TRP A 20 -1.82 -16.17 17.72
CA TRP A 20 -2.58 -16.45 16.50
C TRP A 20 -3.11 -15.19 15.79
N LYS A 21 -3.34 -14.08 16.50
CA LYS A 21 -3.77 -12.77 15.98
C LYS A 21 -2.61 -11.82 15.66
N VAL A 22 -1.42 -12.04 16.24
CA VAL A 22 -0.26 -11.14 16.10
C VAL A 22 0.94 -11.95 15.64
N LYS A 23 1.34 -11.75 14.40
CA LYS A 23 2.48 -12.43 13.77
C LYS A 23 3.28 -11.46 12.90
N PRO A 24 4.60 -11.64 12.79
CA PRO A 24 5.38 -10.93 11.79
C PRO A 24 5.02 -11.42 10.39
N ILE A 25 5.17 -10.54 9.39
CA ILE A 25 5.10 -10.89 7.98
C ILE A 25 6.54 -10.97 7.41
N PRO A 26 6.88 -12.02 6.64
CA PRO A 26 8.17 -12.07 5.98
C PRO A 26 8.27 -10.96 4.91
N MET A 27 9.46 -10.39 4.76
CA MET A 27 9.75 -9.42 3.69
C MET A 27 10.33 -10.17 2.49
N SER A 28 9.88 -9.81 1.29
CA SER A 28 10.45 -10.34 0.04
C SER A 28 11.95 -10.06 -0.01
N LEU A 29 12.74 -11.12 -0.17
CA LEU A 29 14.21 -11.01 -0.33
C LEU A 29 14.60 -10.75 -1.78
N GLU A 30 13.73 -11.10 -2.72
CA GLU A 30 13.94 -10.90 -4.14
C GLU A 30 13.31 -9.58 -4.61
N PRO A 31 13.91 -8.91 -5.62
CA PRO A 31 13.28 -7.77 -6.26
C PRO A 31 11.91 -8.15 -6.84
N PHE A 32 10.93 -7.27 -6.70
CA PHE A 32 9.61 -7.45 -7.31
C PHE A 32 9.74 -7.57 -8.84
N ARG A 33 9.05 -8.54 -9.44
CA ARG A 33 9.06 -8.78 -10.90
C ARG A 33 7.67 -9.06 -11.43
N GLY A 34 7.38 -8.54 -12.62
CA GLY A 34 6.19 -8.87 -13.39
C GLY A 34 4.91 -8.25 -12.81
N ARG A 35 3.81 -8.98 -12.99
CA ARG A 35 2.45 -8.61 -12.55
C ARG A 35 2.00 -9.66 -11.54
N ARG A 36 1.61 -9.23 -10.35
CA ARG A 36 1.14 -10.13 -9.28
C ARG A 36 -0.15 -9.61 -8.66
N ILE A 37 -1.05 -10.53 -8.33
CA ILE A 37 -2.23 -10.21 -7.52
C ILE A 37 -1.75 -10.13 -6.07
N CYS A 38 -2.09 -9.03 -5.42
CA CYS A 38 -1.65 -8.71 -4.08
C CYS A 38 -2.83 -8.20 -3.27
N GLN A 39 -2.66 -8.15 -1.96
CA GLN A 39 -3.65 -7.62 -1.03
C GLN A 39 -3.10 -6.36 -0.37
N VAL A 40 -3.95 -5.34 -0.27
CA VAL A 40 -3.74 -4.21 0.62
C VAL A 40 -4.74 -4.32 1.76
N ILE A 41 -4.26 -4.06 2.97
CA ILE A 41 -5.04 -4.16 4.20
C ILE A 41 -4.95 -2.83 4.94
N GLY A 42 -6.09 -2.20 5.21
CA GLY A 42 -6.13 -0.84 5.76
C GLY A 42 -7.46 -0.49 6.41
N TRP A 43 -7.54 0.74 6.90
CA TRP A 43 -8.75 1.35 7.48
C TRP A 43 -9.14 2.61 6.70
N GLY A 44 -8.55 2.85 5.53
CA GLY A 44 -8.90 3.99 4.71
C GLY A 44 -10.38 3.99 4.30
N PRO A 45 -10.86 5.15 3.83
CA PRO A 45 -12.27 5.34 3.55
C PRO A 45 -12.69 4.56 2.30
N SER A 46 -13.88 3.96 2.33
CA SER A 46 -14.48 3.20 1.23
C SER A 46 -14.72 4.07 0.00
N ASN A 47 -14.90 5.37 0.19
CA ASN A 47 -15.14 6.31 -0.88
C ASN A 47 -14.20 7.50 -0.74
N TYR A 48 -13.63 7.93 -1.87
CA TYR A 48 -12.71 9.06 -1.90
C TYR A 48 -13.37 10.35 -1.42
N ASP A 49 -14.65 10.53 -1.73
CA ASP A 49 -15.40 11.76 -1.42
C ASP A 49 -15.82 11.85 0.06
N ASP A 50 -15.85 10.71 0.78
CA ASP A 50 -16.25 10.67 2.19
C ASP A 50 -15.10 11.12 3.12
N GLY A 51 -13.85 11.08 2.64
CA GLY A 51 -12.69 11.56 3.40
C GLY A 51 -12.57 10.90 4.78
N ASP A 52 -12.31 11.71 5.82
CA ASP A 52 -12.22 11.26 7.23
C ASP A 52 -13.62 11.10 7.90
N GLU A 53 -14.71 11.21 7.14
CA GLU A 53 -16.08 11.07 7.65
C GLU A 53 -16.70 9.70 7.31
N ASP A 54 -15.89 8.74 6.83
CA ASP A 54 -16.38 7.41 6.46
C ASP A 54 -16.85 6.61 7.72
N PRO A 55 -18.13 6.24 7.80
CA PRO A 55 -18.65 5.44 8.92
C PRO A 55 -18.06 4.03 9.01
N ASP A 56 -17.40 3.52 7.96
CA ASP A 56 -16.83 2.17 7.91
C ASP A 56 -15.35 2.09 8.40
N GLU A 57 -14.81 3.15 9.00
CA GLU A 57 -13.44 3.20 9.55
C GLU A 57 -13.19 2.24 10.73
N GLU A 58 -14.23 1.70 11.36
CA GLU A 58 -14.07 0.81 12.53
C GLU A 58 -13.58 -0.60 12.15
N VAL A 59 -13.75 -1.02 10.89
CA VAL A 59 -13.44 -2.37 10.42
C VAL A 59 -12.30 -2.34 9.42
N GLN A 60 -11.28 -3.17 9.66
CA GLN A 60 -10.17 -3.31 8.73
C GLN A 60 -10.64 -3.96 7.43
N LYS A 61 -10.31 -3.33 6.29
CA LYS A 61 -10.71 -3.76 4.95
C LYS A 61 -9.55 -4.44 4.23
N VAL A 62 -9.89 -5.28 3.24
CA VAL A 62 -8.93 -5.97 2.37
C VAL A 62 -9.37 -5.81 0.91
N VAL A 63 -8.45 -5.35 0.06
CA VAL A 63 -8.68 -5.16 -1.38
C VAL A 63 -7.64 -5.93 -2.14
N SER A 64 -8.08 -6.60 -3.21
CA SER A 64 -7.17 -7.25 -4.15
C SER A 64 -6.75 -6.24 -5.20
N VAL A 65 -5.46 -6.04 -5.34
CA VAL A 65 -4.85 -5.14 -6.33
C VAL A 65 -3.91 -5.93 -7.21
N VAL A 66 -3.51 -5.32 -8.31
CA VAL A 66 -2.45 -5.84 -9.14
C VAL A 66 -1.20 -4.99 -8.94
N ALA A 67 -0.18 -5.57 -8.33
CA ALA A 67 1.14 -4.97 -8.27
C ALA A 67 1.88 -5.20 -9.58
N VAL A 68 2.44 -4.13 -10.13
CA VAL A 68 3.24 -4.10 -11.35
C VAL A 68 4.53 -3.33 -11.12
N ASP A 69 5.43 -3.39 -12.10
CA ASP A 69 6.69 -2.65 -12.02
C ASP A 69 6.49 -1.13 -12.03
N LYS A 70 7.58 -0.41 -11.71
CA LYS A 70 7.60 1.04 -11.62
C LYS A 70 7.27 1.77 -12.93
N TYR A 71 7.45 1.13 -14.09
CA TYR A 71 7.32 1.82 -15.37
C TYR A 71 5.87 2.22 -15.64
N THR A 72 4.89 1.46 -15.15
CA THR A 72 3.48 1.85 -15.18
C THR A 72 3.26 3.18 -14.46
N CYS A 73 3.66 3.28 -13.20
CA CYS A 73 3.47 4.51 -12.41
C CYS A 73 4.30 5.67 -12.99
N GLN A 74 5.48 5.44 -13.55
CA GLN A 74 6.26 6.49 -14.24
C GLN A 74 5.55 7.02 -15.49
N HIS A 75 4.81 6.18 -16.19
CA HIS A 75 4.02 6.59 -17.35
C HIS A 75 2.78 7.40 -16.94
N VAL A 76 2.08 6.97 -15.88
CA VAL A 76 0.85 7.61 -15.38
C VAL A 76 1.16 8.91 -14.61
N PHE A 77 2.24 8.92 -13.84
CA PHE A 77 2.66 10.03 -12.98
C PHE A 77 4.05 10.55 -13.37
N PRO A 78 4.22 11.12 -14.58
CA PRO A 78 5.53 11.55 -15.09
C PRO A 78 6.15 12.70 -14.28
N LYS A 79 5.38 13.35 -13.41
CA LYS A 79 5.83 14.46 -12.55
C LYS A 79 6.26 14.02 -11.14
N ALA A 80 6.01 12.78 -10.75
CA ALA A 80 6.32 12.27 -9.40
C ALA A 80 7.84 12.11 -9.14
N GLY A 81 8.67 12.31 -10.17
CA GLY A 81 10.12 12.46 -10.02
C GLY A 81 10.86 11.15 -9.73
N PRO A 82 12.14 11.23 -9.35
CA PRO A 82 13.02 10.07 -9.18
C PRO A 82 12.65 9.19 -7.97
N GLU A 83 11.72 9.61 -7.12
CA GLU A 83 11.28 8.82 -5.95
C GLU A 83 10.53 7.55 -6.37
N LEU A 84 9.84 7.57 -7.52
CA LEU A 84 9.18 6.40 -8.11
C LEU A 84 10.13 5.26 -8.48
N ASP A 85 11.44 5.51 -8.61
CA ASP A 85 12.41 4.45 -8.93
C ASP A 85 12.53 3.38 -7.85
N LYS A 86 12.06 3.70 -6.64
CA LYS A 86 12.06 2.82 -5.46
C LYS A 86 10.67 2.24 -5.17
N CYS A 87 9.67 2.57 -5.99
CA CYS A 87 8.29 2.14 -5.81
C CYS A 87 7.96 1.00 -6.77
N LEU A 88 7.03 0.15 -6.36
CA LEU A 88 6.21 -0.62 -7.29
C LEU A 88 4.90 0.14 -7.51
N CYS A 89 4.16 -0.19 -8.57
CA CYS A 89 2.85 0.40 -8.83
C CYS A 89 1.77 -0.59 -8.43
N ILE A 90 0.65 -0.10 -7.92
CA ILE A 90 -0.56 -0.92 -7.70
C ILE A 90 -1.68 -0.39 -8.57
N GLU A 91 -2.42 -1.29 -9.19
CA GLU A 91 -3.58 -1.03 -10.02
C GLU A 91 -4.81 -1.73 -9.40
N PRO A 92 -6.02 -1.17 -9.54
CA PRO A 92 -7.25 -1.90 -9.24
C PRO A 92 -7.29 -3.24 -10.00
N LEU A 93 -7.72 -4.32 -9.34
CA LEU A 93 -7.90 -5.62 -10.02
C LEU A 93 -9.14 -5.62 -10.92
N ASP A 94 -10.19 -4.90 -10.51
CA ASP A 94 -11.53 -4.89 -11.12
C ASP A 94 -11.97 -3.50 -11.60
N GLU A 95 -11.02 -2.56 -11.72
CA GLU A 95 -11.24 -1.15 -12.10
C GLU A 95 -12.07 -0.33 -11.11
N THR A 96 -12.59 -0.94 -10.04
CA THR A 96 -13.48 -0.27 -9.08
C THR A 96 -12.78 0.07 -7.78
N ASN A 97 -11.85 -0.77 -7.29
CA ASN A 97 -11.38 -0.67 -5.91
C ASN A 97 -9.84 -0.67 -5.79
N THR A 98 -9.28 0.22 -4.97
CA THR A 98 -7.84 0.25 -4.63
C THR A 98 -7.61 0.97 -3.28
N ALA A 99 -6.36 0.95 -2.80
CA ALA A 99 -5.95 1.69 -1.60
C ALA A 99 -6.17 3.21 -1.75
N CYS A 100 -6.62 3.85 -0.66
CA CYS A 100 -7.04 5.25 -0.62
C CYS A 100 -6.05 6.14 0.18
N ILE A 101 -6.35 7.43 0.35
CA ILE A 101 -5.43 8.44 0.90
C ILE A 101 -5.01 8.19 2.36
N ALA A 102 -5.84 7.51 3.14
CA ALA A 102 -5.56 7.17 4.54
C ALA A 102 -4.90 5.79 4.72
N ASP A 103 -4.52 5.12 3.62
CA ASP A 103 -3.84 3.83 3.66
C ASP A 103 -2.31 3.94 3.60
N ASP A 104 -1.74 5.14 3.66
CA ASP A 104 -0.29 5.35 3.67
C ASP A 104 0.41 4.52 4.77
N GLY A 105 1.40 3.74 4.37
CA GLY A 105 2.11 2.81 5.25
C GLY A 105 1.43 1.45 5.42
N SER A 106 0.24 1.23 4.84
CA SER A 106 -0.42 -0.07 4.79
C SER A 106 0.41 -1.08 4.00
N ALA A 107 0.35 -2.34 4.41
CA ALA A 107 1.13 -3.42 3.80
C ALA A 107 0.56 -3.80 2.43
N VAL A 108 1.44 -3.93 1.44
CA VAL A 108 1.15 -4.60 0.16
C VAL A 108 1.73 -6.00 0.23
N ILE A 109 0.86 -7.01 0.17
CA ILE A 109 1.20 -8.41 0.42
C ILE A 109 0.95 -9.22 -0.85
N CYS A 110 1.97 -9.91 -1.36
CA CYS A 110 1.83 -10.84 -2.47
C CYS A 110 2.45 -12.17 -2.07
N ASP A 111 1.79 -13.30 -2.35
CA ASP A 111 2.33 -14.64 -2.05
C ASP A 111 2.78 -14.81 -0.59
N GLU A 112 2.01 -14.22 0.35
CA GLU A 112 2.30 -14.18 1.81
C GLU A 112 3.55 -13.36 2.22
N GLU A 113 4.15 -12.61 1.29
CA GLU A 113 5.31 -11.75 1.54
C GLU A 113 4.94 -10.26 1.47
N LEU A 114 5.55 -9.47 2.36
CA LEU A 114 5.53 -8.02 2.27
C LEU A 114 6.41 -7.57 1.10
N VAL A 115 5.79 -6.97 0.08
CA VAL A 115 6.50 -6.47 -1.11
C VAL A 115 6.65 -4.96 -1.16
N GLY A 116 5.86 -4.24 -0.36
CA GLY A 116 5.86 -2.78 -0.34
C GLY A 116 4.93 -2.22 0.73
N LEU A 117 4.98 -0.90 0.87
CA LEU A 117 4.02 -0.12 1.66
C LEU A 117 3.31 0.84 0.71
N VAL A 118 2.03 1.09 0.99
CA VAL A 118 1.25 2.08 0.25
C VAL A 118 1.85 3.47 0.46
N ARG A 119 1.97 4.19 -0.65
CA ARG A 119 2.22 5.64 -0.69
C ARG A 119 1.28 6.20 -1.73
N HIS A 120 0.38 7.06 -1.31
CA HIS A 120 -0.57 7.71 -2.20
C HIS A 120 0.16 8.74 -3.08
N GLU A 121 -0.10 8.69 -4.38
CA GLU A 121 0.37 9.66 -5.37
C GLU A 121 -0.75 9.88 -6.39
N GLY A 122 -1.80 10.60 -6.01
CA GLY A 122 -2.96 10.89 -6.86
C GLY A 122 -3.88 9.67 -7.11
N GLY A 123 -5.07 9.95 -7.63
CA GLY A 123 -6.13 8.96 -7.91
C GLY A 123 -7.35 9.13 -7.00
N ASN A 124 -8.56 8.92 -7.54
CA ASN A 124 -9.85 9.11 -6.84
C ASN A 124 -10.62 7.79 -6.63
N VAL A 125 -9.95 6.65 -6.76
CA VAL A 125 -10.57 5.32 -6.65
C VAL A 125 -10.20 4.75 -5.29
N CYS A 126 -11.20 4.36 -4.50
CA CYS A 126 -11.06 3.83 -3.14
C CYS A 126 -11.85 2.51 -2.99
N TRP A 127 -11.83 1.90 -1.80
CA TRP A 127 -12.12 0.48 -1.52
C TRP A 127 -13.42 -0.11 -2.04
#